data_AF-A0A2V3J6P0-F1
#
_entry.id   AF-A0A2V3J6P0-F1
#
_cell.length_a   1.000
_cell.length_b   1.000
_cell.length_c   1.000
_cell.angle_alpha   90.00
_cell.angle_beta   90.00
_cell.angle_gamma   90.00
#
_symmetry.space_group_name_H-M   'P 1'
#
loop_
_entity.id
_entity.type
_entity.pdbx_description
1 polymer ?
#
loop_
_entity_poly.entity_id
_entity_poly.type
_entity_poly.pdbx_seq_one_letter_code
_entity_poly.pdbx_strand_id
1 'polypeptide(L)'
;MGSSPIPPAAPTQNDVVNKDSQPPYAPAASDAVCVPRSTPSLAKKKRIRFTEAWDLLLLKAVTASDAHVVPHGETGKRFEQALKLFLDGAPSSQLVHITRPGPKTLRDHFTTIVEKRRVEVRGTASASGIVDKCVQREECLDDVILAMDEEQERKNALINERTEKEKQLIDAEEAIRAKPVTRMHKQKREDREEDCGASDGDKSTPVASKKVRKCVFSTDSDDDEKDAIQEEIKRRKELDVKRLKLEELRLEHDFKRWTEMQAREANRDAKDEHSLVMEEKRLALDERKCGLDKDDRRMAMKKRQILINVLSALAEKLK
;
A
#
# COMPACT_ATOMS: atom_id res chain seq x y z
N MET A 1 -58.41 -9.49 -14.16
CA MET A 1 -57.41 -10.26 -13.38
C MET A 1 -56.25 -9.30 -13.14
N GLY A 2 -56.16 -8.49 -12.08
CA GLY A 2 -56.51 -8.74 -10.70
C GLY A 2 -55.20 -8.78 -9.90
N SER A 3 -54.99 -7.74 -9.08
CA SER A 3 -54.03 -7.63 -7.96
C SER A 3 -52.60 -7.13 -8.21
N SER A 4 -52.51 -5.81 -8.06
CA SER A 4 -51.55 -4.94 -7.35
C SER A 4 -50.63 -5.53 -6.24
N PRO A 5 -49.61 -4.75 -5.81
CA PRO A 5 -48.38 -5.21 -5.14
C PRO A 5 -48.44 -5.13 -3.61
N ILE A 6 -47.53 -5.85 -2.93
CA ILE A 6 -47.39 -5.83 -1.46
C ILE A 6 -46.15 -5.00 -1.04
N PRO A 7 -46.29 -4.02 -0.13
CA PRO A 7 -45.24 -3.12 0.38
C PRO A 7 -44.49 -3.67 1.63
N PRO A 8 -43.45 -2.97 2.15
CA PRO A 8 -42.53 -3.50 3.16
C PRO A 8 -43.05 -3.31 4.60
N ALA A 9 -42.64 -4.21 5.49
CA ALA A 9 -42.96 -4.14 6.92
C ALA A 9 -41.76 -3.66 7.75
N ALA A 10 -42.01 -2.63 8.55
CA ALA A 10 -41.30 -2.30 9.79
C ALA A 10 -42.39 -2.00 10.86
N PRO A 11 -42.01 -1.62 12.09
CA PRO A 11 -41.71 -2.46 13.25
C PRO A 11 -42.82 -2.39 14.30
N THR A 12 -42.89 -3.34 15.25
CA THR A 12 -43.82 -3.24 16.39
C THR A 12 -43.08 -3.16 17.72
N GLN A 13 -43.46 -2.10 18.44
CA GLN A 13 -43.10 -1.64 19.76
C GLN A 13 -43.72 -2.51 20.87
N ASN A 14 -43.16 -2.32 22.07
CA ASN A 14 -43.51 -2.88 23.36
C ASN A 14 -44.99 -2.71 23.78
N ASP A 15 -45.46 -3.60 24.67
CA ASP A 15 -46.26 -3.25 25.85
C ASP A 15 -46.27 -4.46 26.84
N VAL A 16 -45.75 -4.27 28.06
CA VAL A 16 -46.49 -4.12 29.33
C VAL A 16 -47.02 -5.45 29.89
N VAL A 17 -46.58 -5.83 31.10
CA VAL A 17 -47.45 -5.98 32.29
C VAL A 17 -46.61 -6.32 33.53
N ASN A 18 -46.88 -5.52 34.55
CA ASN A 18 -46.42 -5.46 35.93
C ASN A 18 -46.96 -6.64 36.78
N LYS A 19 -46.28 -7.02 37.88
CA LYS A 19 -46.93 -7.32 39.18
C LYS A 19 -45.95 -7.65 40.31
N ASP A 20 -46.01 -6.79 41.32
CA ASP A 20 -45.61 -7.00 42.71
C ASP A 20 -46.10 -8.34 43.30
N SER A 21 -45.28 -8.94 44.16
CA SER A 21 -45.68 -9.68 45.36
C SER A 21 -44.48 -9.98 46.26
N GLN A 22 -44.32 -9.18 47.32
CA GLN A 22 -43.80 -9.62 48.63
C GLN A 22 -44.96 -10.30 49.41
N PRO A 23 -44.76 -11.05 50.53
CA PRO A 23 -43.96 -10.66 51.71
C PRO A 23 -43.35 -11.88 52.48
N PRO A 24 -43.19 -11.87 53.81
CA PRO A 24 -42.06 -11.33 54.59
C PRO A 24 -41.35 -12.44 55.40
N TYR A 25 -40.25 -12.15 56.10
CA TYR A 25 -39.88 -12.69 57.44
C TYR A 25 -38.42 -12.32 57.75
N ALA A 26 -38.21 -11.53 58.81
CA ALA A 26 -36.94 -11.42 59.52
C ALA A 26 -36.98 -12.34 60.75
N PRO A 27 -35.83 -12.82 61.25
CA PRO A 27 -35.43 -12.31 62.56
C PRO A 27 -33.90 -12.14 62.78
N ALA A 28 -33.62 -11.17 63.66
CA ALA A 28 -32.61 -11.13 64.73
C ALA A 28 -31.09 -11.15 64.42
N ALA A 29 -30.43 -10.21 65.10
CA ALA A 29 -29.02 -9.87 65.09
C ALA A 29 -28.07 -10.99 65.56
N SER A 30 -26.86 -10.97 65.03
CA SER A 30 -25.66 -11.35 65.78
C SER A 30 -24.48 -10.52 65.27
N ASP A 31 -23.86 -9.81 66.22
CA ASP A 31 -22.64 -9.03 66.06
C ASP A 31 -21.53 -9.88 65.45
N ALA A 32 -21.15 -9.54 64.22
CA ALA A 32 -19.85 -9.90 63.66
C ALA A 32 -19.09 -8.59 63.43
N VAL A 33 -18.05 -8.38 64.23
CA VAL A 33 -17.04 -7.36 64.02
C VAL A 33 -16.43 -7.59 62.63
N CYS A 34 -16.98 -6.90 61.64
CA CYS A 34 -16.49 -6.94 60.27
C CYS A 34 -15.25 -6.04 60.22
N VAL A 35 -14.09 -6.63 60.46
CA VAL A 35 -12.81 -6.04 60.04
C VAL A 35 -12.95 -5.77 58.55
N PRO A 36 -12.85 -4.51 58.06
CA PRO A 36 -12.89 -4.25 56.63
C PRO A 36 -11.59 -4.81 56.04
N ARG A 37 -11.65 -6.06 55.58
CA ARG A 37 -10.67 -6.58 54.64
C ARG A 37 -10.94 -5.85 53.34
N SER A 38 -10.30 -4.70 53.18
CA SER A 38 -10.20 -3.97 51.92
C SER A 38 -9.53 -4.87 50.88
N THR A 39 -10.31 -5.76 50.27
CA THR A 39 -9.95 -6.32 48.98
C THR A 39 -10.03 -5.15 48.00
N PRO A 40 -8.92 -4.71 47.38
CA PRO A 40 -9.01 -3.75 46.30
C PRO A 40 -9.90 -4.41 45.25
N SER A 41 -11.06 -3.82 44.98
CA SER A 41 -11.88 -4.28 43.88
C SER A 41 -10.99 -4.21 42.64
N LEU A 42 -10.86 -5.34 41.93
CA LEU A 42 -10.19 -5.39 40.64
C LEU A 42 -11.03 -4.56 39.69
N ALA A 43 -10.84 -3.24 39.73
CA ALA A 43 -11.45 -2.31 38.80
C ALA A 43 -11.09 -2.79 37.40
N LYS A 44 -12.10 -3.17 36.63
CA LYS A 44 -11.92 -3.70 35.27
C LYS A 44 -11.11 -2.68 34.47
N LYS A 45 -9.96 -3.11 33.92
CA LYS A 45 -9.13 -2.26 33.06
C LYS A 45 -9.97 -1.77 31.88
N LYS A 46 -9.82 -0.50 31.53
CA LYS A 46 -10.55 0.09 30.40
C LYS A 46 -9.96 -0.44 29.09
N ARG A 47 -10.82 -0.73 28.12
CA ARG A 47 -10.36 -1.07 26.76
C ARG A 47 -9.64 0.14 26.16
N ILE A 48 -8.54 -0.10 25.44
CA ILE A 48 -7.82 0.97 24.74
C ILE A 48 -8.77 1.69 23.78
N ARG A 49 -8.75 3.02 23.83
CA ARG A 49 -9.38 3.87 22.83
C ARG A 49 -8.25 4.45 21.99
N PHE A 50 -8.18 4.04 20.73
CA PHE A 50 -7.22 4.59 19.80
C PHE A 50 -7.62 6.03 19.48
N THR A 51 -6.77 6.97 19.86
CA THR A 51 -6.86 8.36 19.45
C THR A 51 -5.87 8.62 18.32
N GLU A 52 -5.98 9.78 17.70
CA GLU A 52 -5.08 10.19 16.62
C GLU A 52 -3.58 10.09 16.99
N ALA A 53 -3.22 10.46 18.23
CA ALA A 53 -1.86 10.33 18.74
C ALA A 53 -1.41 8.86 18.87
N TRP A 54 -2.32 7.98 19.27
CA TRP A 54 -2.04 6.53 19.33
C TRP A 54 -1.91 5.94 17.93
N ASP A 55 -2.68 6.43 16.95
CA ASP A 55 -2.55 6.02 15.55
C ASP A 55 -1.21 6.44 14.97
N LEU A 56 -0.75 7.66 15.23
CA LEU A 56 0.58 8.12 14.83
C LEU A 56 1.69 7.26 15.43
N LEU A 57 1.57 6.92 16.71
CA LEU A 57 2.53 6.03 17.37
C LEU A 57 2.51 4.62 16.77
N LEU A 58 1.32 4.10 16.46
CA LEU A 58 1.15 2.83 15.77
C LEU A 58 1.81 2.85 14.39
N LEU A 59 1.56 3.89 13.60
CA LEU A 59 2.13 4.04 12.26
C LEU A 59 3.65 4.06 12.32
N LYS A 60 4.23 4.89 13.20
CA LYS A 60 5.69 4.92 13.40
C LYS A 60 6.25 3.57 13.81
N ALA A 61 5.59 2.84 14.70
CA ALA A 61 6.03 1.52 15.14
C ALA A 61 5.93 0.45 14.03
N VAL A 62 4.88 0.49 13.20
CA VAL A 62 4.68 -0.41 12.06
C VAL A 62 5.67 -0.13 10.95
N THR A 63 5.97 1.14 10.67
CA THR A 63 6.99 1.55 9.71
C THR A 63 8.38 1.16 10.20
N ALA A 64 8.73 1.44 11.47
CA ALA A 64 10.03 1.10 12.04
C ALA A 64 10.31 -0.43 12.14
N SER A 65 9.26 -1.25 12.10
CA SER A 65 9.38 -2.72 12.12
C SER A 65 9.14 -3.36 10.74
N ASP A 66 8.92 -2.55 9.70
CA ASP A 66 8.53 -2.97 8.35
C ASP A 66 7.29 -3.87 8.29
N ALA A 67 6.44 -3.88 9.33
CA ALA A 67 5.38 -4.87 9.45
C ALA A 67 4.30 -4.79 8.34
N HIS A 68 4.28 -3.70 7.58
CA HIS A 68 3.34 -3.41 6.49
C HIS A 68 3.77 -3.99 5.12
N VAL A 69 5.07 -4.20 4.88
CA VAL A 69 5.61 -4.71 3.58
C VAL A 69 6.04 -6.19 3.63
N VAL A 70 5.99 -6.80 4.81
CA VAL A 70 6.59 -8.11 5.07
C VAL A 70 6.00 -9.26 4.24
N PRO A 71 6.84 -10.23 3.80
CA PRO A 71 6.40 -11.40 3.07
C PRO A 71 5.39 -12.26 3.86
N HIS A 72 4.55 -12.98 3.12
CA HIS A 72 3.47 -13.79 3.70
C HIS A 72 4.03 -14.85 4.66
N GLY A 73 3.62 -14.79 5.94
CA GLY A 73 4.05 -15.71 7.00
C GLY A 73 4.87 -15.06 8.13
N GLU A 74 5.53 -13.92 7.87
CA GLU A 74 6.35 -13.23 8.88
C GLU A 74 5.65 -12.04 9.56
N THR A 75 4.46 -11.68 9.06
CA THR A 75 3.66 -10.57 9.57
C THR A 75 3.39 -10.70 11.08
N GLY A 76 3.23 -11.92 11.61
CA GLY A 76 3.08 -12.15 13.06
C GLY A 76 4.22 -11.57 13.89
N LYS A 77 5.44 -12.02 13.57
CA LYS A 77 6.67 -11.65 14.30
C LYS A 77 6.97 -10.16 14.20
N ARG A 78 6.71 -9.56 13.05
CA ARG A 78 6.93 -8.13 12.82
C ARG A 78 5.93 -7.25 13.57
N PHE A 79 4.67 -7.67 13.65
CA PHE A 79 3.69 -6.99 14.52
C PHE A 79 3.96 -7.19 16.02
N GLU A 80 4.63 -8.26 16.43
CA GLU A 80 5.14 -8.39 17.81
C GLU A 80 6.29 -7.41 18.10
N GLN A 81 7.17 -7.16 17.12
CA GLN A 81 8.20 -6.13 17.22
C GLN A 81 7.58 -4.72 17.23
N ALA A 82 6.61 -4.46 16.35
CA ALA A 82 5.84 -3.23 16.34
C ALA A 82 5.15 -2.98 17.70
N LEU A 83 4.59 -4.02 18.32
CA LEU A 83 4.00 -3.93 19.65
C LEU A 83 5.02 -3.51 20.71
N LYS A 84 6.26 -4.00 20.66
CA LYS A 84 7.31 -3.57 21.59
C LYS A 84 7.59 -2.08 21.43
N LEU A 85 7.87 -1.62 20.21
CA LEU A 85 8.14 -0.22 19.90
C LEU A 85 6.96 0.70 20.26
N PHE A 86 5.73 0.25 20.00
CA PHE A 86 4.51 0.97 20.35
C PHE A 86 4.36 1.17 21.86
N LEU A 87 4.72 0.15 22.66
CA LEU A 87 4.63 0.25 24.11
C LEU A 87 5.78 1.05 24.72
N ASP A 88 6.97 0.97 24.13
CA ASP A 88 8.14 1.76 24.55
C ASP A 88 7.92 3.27 24.30
N GLY A 89 7.22 3.62 23.22
CA GLY A 89 6.86 5.00 22.91
C GLY A 89 5.57 5.50 23.59
N ALA A 90 4.84 4.65 24.31
CA ALA A 90 3.59 5.02 24.95
C ALA A 90 3.83 5.68 26.33
N PRO A 91 3.09 6.75 26.70
CA PRO A 91 3.23 7.36 28.02
C PRO A 91 2.86 6.36 29.12
N SER A 92 3.83 5.99 29.96
CA SER A 92 3.67 4.98 31.03
C SER A 92 2.48 5.26 31.96
N SER A 93 2.12 6.53 32.15
CA SER A 93 0.97 6.97 32.96
C SER A 93 -0.39 6.55 32.40
N GLN A 94 -0.51 6.41 31.07
CA GLN A 94 -1.77 6.02 30.42
C GLN A 94 -1.98 4.51 30.41
N LEU A 95 -0.90 3.72 30.48
CA LEU A 95 -0.95 2.26 30.43
C LEU A 95 -1.40 1.61 31.76
N VAL A 96 -1.38 2.35 32.88
CA VAL A 96 -1.73 1.83 34.22
C VAL A 96 -3.20 1.39 34.30
N HIS A 97 -4.09 2.11 33.62
CA HIS A 97 -5.55 1.89 33.71
C HIS A 97 -6.17 1.26 32.45
N ILE A 98 -5.34 0.98 31.43
CA ILE A 98 -5.77 0.49 30.12
C ILE A 98 -5.34 -0.97 29.92
N THR A 99 -6.16 -1.76 29.26
CA THR A 99 -5.79 -3.11 28.82
C THR A 99 -4.73 -3.00 27.73
N ARG A 100 -3.56 -3.60 27.99
CA ARG A 100 -2.43 -3.64 27.05
C ARG A 100 -2.87 -4.28 25.72
N PRO A 101 -2.71 -3.60 24.58
CA PRO A 101 -3.10 -4.17 23.30
C PRO A 101 -2.22 -5.36 22.95
N GLY A 102 -2.81 -6.36 22.28
CA GLY A 102 -2.07 -7.48 21.70
C GLY A 102 -1.61 -7.18 20.27
N PRO A 103 -0.72 -8.01 19.69
CA PRO A 103 -0.22 -7.81 18.33
C PRO A 103 -1.33 -7.92 17.29
N LYS A 104 -2.33 -8.78 17.54
CA LYS A 104 -3.54 -8.88 16.71
C LYS A 104 -4.38 -7.60 16.75
N THR A 105 -4.58 -7.03 17.93
CA THR A 105 -5.36 -5.79 18.09
C THR A 105 -4.72 -4.62 17.33
N LEU A 106 -3.39 -4.53 17.36
CA LEU A 106 -2.64 -3.51 16.60
C LEU A 106 -2.78 -3.72 15.11
N ARG A 107 -2.67 -4.97 14.63
CA ARG A 107 -2.87 -5.30 13.22
C ARG A 107 -4.27 -4.97 12.75
N ASP A 108 -5.29 -5.41 13.47
CA ASP A 108 -6.70 -5.19 13.10
C ASP A 108 -6.98 -3.68 13.02
N HIS A 109 -6.47 -2.91 13.98
CA HIS A 109 -6.60 -1.45 13.98
C HIS A 109 -5.82 -0.79 12.85
N PHE A 110 -4.59 -1.22 12.59
CA PHE A 110 -3.77 -0.77 11.46
C PHE A 110 -4.49 -0.98 10.12
N THR A 111 -5.01 -2.18 9.86
CA THR A 111 -5.77 -2.46 8.64
C THR A 111 -7.01 -1.56 8.53
N THR A 112 -7.69 -1.30 9.65
CA THR A 112 -8.86 -0.43 9.69
C THR A 112 -8.53 1.01 9.33
N ILE A 113 -7.45 1.58 9.88
CA ILE A 113 -7.04 2.96 9.56
C ILE A 113 -6.56 3.10 8.11
N VAL A 114 -5.87 2.09 7.57
CA VAL A 114 -5.45 2.05 6.17
C VAL A 114 -6.65 2.00 5.24
N GLU A 115 -7.59 1.09 5.47
CA GLU A 115 -8.78 0.98 4.61
C GLU A 115 -9.63 2.26 4.68
N LYS A 116 -9.80 2.82 5.88
CA LYS A 116 -10.52 4.09 6.05
C LYS A 116 -9.88 5.20 5.23
N ARG A 117 -8.55 5.35 5.26
CA ARG A 117 -7.85 6.34 4.45
C ARG A 117 -7.99 6.08 2.96
N ARG A 118 -7.93 4.82 2.50
CA ARG A 118 -8.17 4.47 1.10
C ARG A 118 -9.56 4.88 0.62
N VAL A 119 -10.58 4.67 1.46
CA VAL A 119 -11.96 5.12 1.18
C VAL A 119 -12.02 6.66 1.11
N GLU A 120 -11.39 7.35 2.07
CA GLU A 120 -11.35 8.81 2.10
C GLU A 120 -10.67 9.38 0.84
N VAL A 121 -9.50 8.88 0.45
CA VAL A 121 -8.77 9.33 -0.76
C VAL A 121 -9.57 9.10 -2.04
N ARG A 122 -10.25 7.95 -2.18
CA ARG A 122 -11.16 7.71 -3.32
C ARG A 122 -12.33 8.69 -3.33
N GLY A 123 -12.86 9.03 -2.16
CA GLY A 123 -13.93 10.00 -1.99
C GLY A 123 -13.51 11.44 -2.31
N THR A 124 -12.35 11.89 -1.84
CA THR A 124 -11.85 13.25 -2.05
C THR A 124 -11.35 13.48 -3.48
N ALA A 125 -10.69 12.50 -4.10
CA ALA A 125 -10.30 12.56 -5.51
C ALA A 125 -11.52 12.72 -6.44
N SER A 126 -12.70 12.24 -6.01
CA SER A 126 -13.96 12.39 -6.74
C SER A 126 -14.68 13.72 -6.45
N ALA A 127 -14.33 14.44 -5.38
CA ALA A 127 -15.15 15.51 -4.83
C ALA A 127 -14.47 16.89 -4.69
N SER A 128 -13.14 17.01 -4.74
CA SER A 128 -12.49 18.30 -4.44
C SER A 128 -11.19 18.54 -5.19
N GLY A 129 -11.13 19.66 -5.92
CA GLY A 129 -9.90 20.28 -6.41
C GLY A 129 -9.23 21.21 -5.38
N ILE A 130 -9.59 21.11 -4.10
CA ILE A 130 -9.04 21.92 -3.01
C ILE A 130 -8.11 21.05 -2.17
N VAL A 131 -6.85 21.48 -2.09
CA VAL A 131 -5.78 20.88 -1.29
C VAL A 131 -6.05 21.19 0.19
N ASP A 132 -6.67 20.24 0.90
CA ASP A 132 -6.73 20.30 2.35
C ASP A 132 -5.33 20.06 2.94
N LYS A 133 -4.98 20.85 3.96
CA LYS A 133 -3.73 20.68 4.72
C LYS A 133 -3.76 19.30 5.36
N CYS A 134 -3.02 18.36 4.79
CA CYS A 134 -2.89 17.01 5.34
C CYS A 134 -2.28 17.11 6.74
N VAL A 135 -2.98 16.57 7.72
CA VAL A 135 -2.50 16.41 9.08
C VAL A 135 -1.38 15.37 9.06
N GLN A 136 -0.34 15.52 9.88
CA GLN A 136 0.84 14.64 9.92
C GLN A 136 0.51 13.13 9.89
N ARG A 137 -0.63 12.73 10.47
CA ARG A 137 -1.15 11.36 10.46
C ARG A 137 -1.53 10.87 9.06
N GLU A 138 -2.16 11.72 8.28
CA GLU A 138 -2.64 11.41 6.94
C GLU A 138 -1.48 11.28 5.96
N GLU A 139 -0.48 12.17 6.05
CA GLU A 139 0.77 12.04 5.28
C GLU A 139 1.47 10.71 5.58
N CYS A 140 1.62 10.36 6.87
CA CYS A 140 2.19 9.07 7.26
C CYS A 140 1.39 7.87 6.74
N LEU A 141 0.06 7.99 6.67
CA LEU A 141 -0.80 6.94 6.13
C LEU A 141 -0.63 6.80 4.63
N ASP A 142 -0.55 7.91 3.90
CA ASP A 142 -0.36 7.92 2.46
C ASP A 142 0.99 7.31 2.08
N ASP A 143 2.07 7.65 2.81
CA ASP A 143 3.39 7.04 2.64
C ASP A 143 3.37 5.52 2.88
N VAL A 144 2.70 5.07 3.95
CA VAL A 144 2.57 3.64 4.27
C VAL A 144 1.73 2.90 3.22
N ILE A 145 0.64 3.51 2.75
CA ILE A 145 -0.21 2.94 1.70
C ILE A 145 0.59 2.78 0.41
N LEU A 146 1.34 3.81 0.02
CA LEU A 146 2.19 3.77 -1.15
C LEU A 146 3.21 2.62 -1.07
N ALA A 147 3.91 2.49 0.06
CA ALA A 147 4.87 1.41 0.27
C ALA A 147 4.23 0.01 0.21
N MET A 148 3.00 -0.14 0.75
CA MET A 148 2.25 -1.39 0.65
C MET A 148 1.87 -1.72 -0.81
N ASP A 149 1.43 -0.72 -1.57
CA ASP A 149 1.00 -0.90 -2.95
C ASP A 149 2.19 -1.18 -3.89
N GLU A 150 3.32 -0.51 -3.71
CA GLU A 150 4.57 -0.78 -4.45
C GLU A 150 5.04 -2.22 -4.24
N GLU A 151 5.04 -2.70 -3.00
CA GLU A 151 5.45 -4.06 -2.68
C GLU A 151 4.45 -5.10 -3.21
N GLN A 152 3.16 -4.79 -3.19
CA GLN A 152 2.13 -5.64 -3.78
C GLN A 152 2.24 -5.69 -5.31
N GLU A 153 2.51 -4.56 -5.96
CA GLU A 153 2.75 -4.47 -7.40
C GLU A 153 3.98 -5.28 -7.80
N ARG A 154 5.08 -5.18 -7.02
CA ARG A 154 6.28 -6.00 -7.23
C ARG A 154 5.96 -7.50 -7.20
N LYS A 155 5.15 -7.95 -6.24
CA LYS A 155 4.71 -9.35 -6.14
C LYS A 155 3.83 -9.75 -7.34
N ASN A 156 2.90 -8.89 -7.73
CA ASN A 156 2.04 -9.13 -8.88
C ASN A 156 2.85 -9.20 -10.18
N ALA A 157 3.87 -8.36 -10.36
CA ALA A 157 4.75 -8.36 -11.53
C ALA A 157 5.50 -9.69 -11.66
N LEU A 158 6.01 -10.24 -10.55
CA LEU A 158 6.68 -11.55 -10.55
C LEU A 158 5.73 -12.70 -10.90
N ILE A 159 4.50 -12.65 -10.38
CA ILE A 159 3.48 -13.65 -10.70
C ILE A 159 3.10 -13.55 -12.19
N ASN A 160 2.87 -12.34 -12.68
CA ASN A 160 2.52 -12.09 -14.08
C ASN A 160 3.63 -12.51 -15.05
N GLU A 161 4.90 -12.23 -14.73
CA GLU A 161 6.02 -12.70 -15.54
C GLU A 161 6.06 -14.22 -15.61
N ARG A 162 5.79 -14.90 -14.49
CA ARG A 162 5.72 -16.37 -14.44
C ARG A 162 4.57 -16.91 -15.28
N THR A 163 3.37 -16.33 -15.14
CA THR A 163 2.19 -16.78 -15.89
C THR A 163 2.32 -16.49 -17.37
N GLU A 164 2.96 -15.39 -17.76
CA GLU A 164 3.24 -15.08 -19.16
C GLU A 164 4.22 -16.09 -19.78
N LYS A 165 5.30 -16.46 -19.06
CA LYS A 165 6.22 -17.52 -19.50
C LYS A 165 5.52 -18.87 -19.62
N GLU A 166 4.62 -19.20 -18.70
CA GLU A 166 3.82 -20.43 -18.77
C GLU A 166 2.89 -20.42 -19.99
N LYS A 167 2.21 -19.30 -20.25
CA LYS A 167 1.37 -19.14 -21.45
C LYS A 167 2.18 -19.29 -22.73
N GLN A 168 3.37 -18.68 -22.82
CA GLN A 168 4.24 -18.83 -23.98
C GLN A 168 4.67 -20.28 -24.23
N LEU A 169 4.91 -21.06 -23.16
CA LEU A 169 5.20 -22.49 -23.29
C LEU A 169 4.00 -23.28 -23.81
N ILE A 170 2.79 -22.98 -23.32
CA ILE A 170 1.55 -23.62 -23.80
C ILE A 170 1.31 -23.29 -25.28
N ASP A 171 1.44 -22.01 -25.66
CA ASP A 171 1.26 -21.56 -27.05
C ASP A 171 2.31 -22.19 -27.98
N ALA A 172 3.57 -22.31 -27.52
CA ALA A 172 4.63 -22.98 -28.28
C ALA A 172 4.37 -24.49 -28.44
N GLU A 173 3.87 -25.15 -27.39
CA GLU A 173 3.49 -26.56 -27.42
C GLU A 173 2.30 -26.80 -28.37
N GLU A 174 1.29 -25.92 -28.34
CA GLU A 174 0.17 -25.95 -29.27
C GLU A 174 0.63 -25.73 -30.71
N ALA A 175 1.54 -24.78 -30.95
CA ALA A 175 2.13 -24.57 -32.27
C ALA A 175 2.90 -25.82 -32.78
N ILE A 176 3.58 -26.55 -31.90
CA ILE A 176 4.22 -27.83 -32.26
C ILE A 176 3.18 -28.88 -32.61
N ARG A 177 2.07 -28.98 -31.86
CA ARG A 177 0.95 -29.90 -32.15
C ARG A 177 0.20 -29.55 -33.43
N ALA A 178 0.06 -28.28 -33.77
CA ALA A 178 -0.65 -27.82 -34.97
C ALA A 178 0.12 -28.05 -36.28
N LYS A 179 1.47 -27.96 -36.25
CA LYS A 179 2.35 -28.15 -37.42
C LYS A 179 2.15 -29.47 -38.20
N PRO A 180 2.01 -30.65 -37.57
CA PRO A 180 1.73 -31.89 -38.31
C PRO A 180 0.31 -31.93 -38.89
N VAL A 181 -0.69 -31.37 -38.20
CA VAL A 181 -2.08 -31.33 -38.68
C VAL A 181 -2.20 -30.50 -39.95
N THR A 182 -1.54 -29.33 -40.00
CA THR A 182 -1.53 -28.48 -41.20
C THR A 182 -0.74 -29.11 -42.34
N ARG A 183 0.35 -29.84 -42.05
CA ARG A 183 1.11 -30.60 -43.07
C ARG A 183 0.27 -31.70 -43.71
N MET A 184 -0.52 -32.44 -42.92
CA MET A 184 -1.44 -33.47 -43.46
C MET A 184 -2.59 -32.87 -44.27
N HIS A 185 -3.12 -31.71 -43.87
CA HIS A 185 -4.18 -31.04 -44.63
C HIS A 185 -3.67 -30.46 -45.95
N LYS A 186 -2.43 -29.97 -45.99
CA LYS A 186 -1.80 -29.50 -47.23
C LYS A 186 -1.54 -30.65 -48.21
N GLN A 187 -0.98 -31.76 -47.73
CA GLN A 187 -0.72 -32.94 -48.55
C GLN A 187 -2.02 -33.57 -49.09
N LYS A 188 -3.08 -33.66 -48.27
CA LYS A 188 -4.39 -34.16 -48.70
C LYS A 188 -5.12 -33.24 -49.70
N ARG A 189 -4.76 -31.95 -49.76
CA ARG A 189 -5.31 -31.00 -50.75
C ARG A 189 -4.56 -31.12 -52.09
N GLU A 190 -3.24 -31.33 -52.04
CA GLU A 190 -2.41 -31.56 -53.22
C GLU A 190 -2.70 -32.94 -53.85
N ASP A 191 -2.97 -33.99 -53.07
CA ASP A 191 -3.33 -35.32 -53.60
C ASP A 191 -4.75 -35.41 -54.21
N ARG A 192 -5.59 -34.37 -54.04
CA ARG A 192 -6.99 -34.37 -54.53
C ARG A 192 -7.18 -33.63 -55.85
N GLU A 193 -6.15 -32.97 -56.37
CA GLU A 193 -6.22 -32.25 -57.66
C GLU A 193 -5.59 -33.01 -58.84
N GLU A 194 -5.06 -34.23 -58.63
CA GLU A 194 -4.56 -35.09 -59.73
C GLU A 194 -5.49 -36.26 -60.12
N ASP A 195 -6.67 -36.41 -59.50
CA ASP A 195 -7.58 -37.54 -59.76
C ASP A 195 -8.95 -37.10 -60.32
N CYS A 196 -8.98 -36.57 -61.56
CA CYS A 196 -10.19 -36.39 -62.35
C CYS A 196 -9.85 -36.40 -63.85
N GLY A 197 -9.57 -37.58 -64.41
CA GLY A 197 -9.26 -37.71 -65.84
C GLY A 197 -9.25 -39.12 -66.38
N ALA A 198 -10.19 -39.98 -65.98
CA ALA A 198 -10.37 -41.29 -66.59
C ALA A 198 -11.29 -41.18 -67.81
N SER A 199 -10.68 -41.15 -69.01
CA SER A 199 -11.33 -41.40 -70.30
C SER A 199 -11.33 -42.89 -70.60
N ASP A 200 -12.48 -43.41 -71.05
CA ASP A 200 -12.60 -44.70 -71.74
C ASP A 200 -11.69 -44.75 -72.98
N GLY A 201 -11.06 -45.90 -73.24
CA GLY A 201 -10.24 -46.12 -74.43
C GLY A 201 -9.34 -47.33 -74.34
N ASP A 202 -9.83 -48.45 -74.85
CA ASP A 202 -9.25 -49.79 -74.89
C ASP A 202 -7.96 -49.92 -75.75
N LYS A 203 -7.13 -50.91 -75.37
CA LYS A 203 -6.01 -51.61 -76.06
C LYS A 203 -4.60 -50.99 -76.23
N SER A 204 -3.66 -51.72 -75.61
CA SER A 204 -2.33 -52.16 -76.08
C SER A 204 -1.10 -51.55 -75.39
N THR A 205 -0.25 -52.45 -74.87
CA THR A 205 0.98 -52.25 -74.09
C THR A 205 2.22 -51.99 -74.99
N PRO A 206 3.47 -51.89 -74.47
CA PRO A 206 4.10 -50.63 -74.06
C PRO A 206 5.42 -50.36 -74.83
N VAL A 207 5.68 -49.13 -75.25
CA VAL A 207 7.04 -48.75 -75.69
C VAL A 207 7.45 -47.43 -75.08
N ALA A 208 8.58 -47.50 -74.38
CA ALA A 208 9.26 -46.44 -73.69
C ALA A 208 9.48 -45.20 -74.57
N SER A 209 9.17 -44.03 -74.03
CA SER A 209 9.72 -42.76 -74.47
C SER A 209 9.67 -41.78 -73.30
N LYS A 210 10.83 -41.60 -72.64
CA LYS A 210 11.07 -40.49 -71.69
C LYS A 210 10.89 -39.18 -72.44
N LYS A 211 9.69 -38.62 -72.41
CA LYS A 211 9.41 -37.26 -72.87
C LYS A 211 9.45 -36.37 -71.64
N VAL A 212 10.59 -35.71 -71.45
CA VAL A 212 10.74 -34.58 -70.51
C VAL A 212 9.67 -33.56 -70.89
N ARG A 213 8.57 -33.52 -70.13
CA ARG A 213 7.59 -32.44 -70.23
C ARG A 213 8.25 -31.21 -69.62
N LYS A 214 8.71 -30.33 -70.51
CA LYS A 214 8.94 -28.92 -70.19
C LYS A 214 7.60 -28.37 -69.73
N CYS A 215 7.42 -28.30 -68.42
CA CYS A 215 6.28 -27.63 -67.82
C CYS A 215 6.40 -26.17 -68.22
N VAL A 216 5.49 -25.72 -69.07
CA VAL A 216 5.24 -24.32 -69.33
C VAL A 216 4.69 -23.78 -68.01
N PHE A 217 5.55 -23.08 -67.27
CA PHE A 217 5.17 -22.29 -66.11
C PHE A 217 4.31 -21.15 -66.66
N SER A 218 2.99 -21.34 -66.66
CA SER A 218 2.06 -20.26 -66.94
C SER A 218 2.19 -19.26 -65.80
N THR A 219 2.80 -18.12 -66.15
CA THR A 219 2.78 -16.86 -65.41
C THR A 219 1.35 -16.42 -65.18
N ASP A 220 0.81 -16.70 -63.99
CA ASP A 220 -0.32 -15.96 -63.39
C ASP A 220 -0.29 -16.02 -61.85
N SER A 221 0.92 -16.15 -61.28
CA SER A 221 1.15 -16.35 -59.82
C SER A 221 2.21 -15.39 -59.27
N ASP A 222 2.56 -14.33 -60.01
CA ASP A 222 3.60 -13.37 -59.62
C ASP A 222 3.00 -12.12 -58.93
N ASP A 223 1.69 -11.88 -59.08
CA ASP A 223 0.99 -10.78 -58.39
C ASP A 223 0.53 -11.18 -56.97
N ASP A 224 -0.03 -12.38 -56.79
CA ASP A 224 -0.40 -12.89 -55.46
C ASP A 224 0.81 -13.02 -54.52
N GLU A 225 1.98 -13.39 -55.05
CA GLU A 225 3.22 -13.47 -54.28
C GLU A 225 3.71 -12.07 -53.87
N LYS A 226 3.57 -11.06 -54.74
CA LYS A 226 3.91 -9.67 -54.41
C LYS A 226 2.99 -9.08 -53.35
N ASP A 227 1.68 -9.37 -53.43
CA ASP A 227 0.71 -8.93 -52.45
C ASP A 227 0.98 -9.56 -51.07
N ALA A 228 1.29 -10.86 -51.03
CA ALA A 228 1.66 -11.54 -49.78
C ALA A 228 2.95 -10.98 -49.15
N ILE A 229 3.97 -10.68 -49.97
CA ILE A 229 5.21 -10.04 -49.49
C ILE A 229 4.93 -8.64 -48.97
N GLN A 230 4.08 -7.87 -49.65
CA GLN A 230 3.72 -6.51 -49.26
C GLN A 230 2.90 -6.47 -47.96
N GLU A 231 1.99 -7.41 -47.77
CA GLU A 231 1.27 -7.58 -46.50
C GLU A 231 2.20 -7.96 -45.36
N GLU A 232 3.15 -8.89 -45.56
CA GLU A 232 4.12 -9.26 -44.51
C GLU A 232 5.04 -8.08 -44.14
N ILE A 233 5.46 -7.27 -45.13
CA ILE A 233 6.21 -6.03 -44.87
C ILE A 233 5.38 -5.05 -44.05
N LYS A 234 4.09 -4.89 -44.38
CA LYS A 234 3.17 -4.02 -43.64
C LYS A 234 2.97 -4.52 -42.20
N ARG A 235 2.75 -5.82 -42.03
CA ARG A 235 2.59 -6.48 -40.73
C ARG A 235 3.83 -6.30 -39.85
N ARG A 236 5.04 -6.44 -40.42
CA ARG A 236 6.30 -6.18 -39.70
C ARG A 236 6.41 -4.73 -39.25
N LYS A 237 6.12 -3.77 -40.13
CA LYS A 237 6.08 -2.34 -39.78
C LYS A 237 5.09 -2.04 -38.66
N GLU A 238 3.90 -2.66 -38.71
CA GLU A 238 2.89 -2.49 -37.65
C GLU A 238 3.35 -3.05 -36.30
N LEU A 239 4.04 -4.19 -36.30
CA LEU A 239 4.63 -4.75 -35.07
C LEU A 239 5.75 -3.87 -34.53
N ASP A 240 6.61 -3.32 -35.39
CA ASP A 240 7.68 -2.41 -34.97
C ASP A 240 7.10 -1.11 -34.39
N VAL A 241 6.03 -0.57 -34.98
CA VAL A 241 5.31 0.59 -34.42
C VAL A 241 4.70 0.27 -33.05
N LYS A 242 4.10 -0.91 -32.88
CA LYS A 242 3.56 -1.34 -31.58
C LYS A 242 4.67 -1.49 -30.53
N ARG A 243 5.81 -2.06 -30.92
CA ARG A 243 6.99 -2.18 -30.05
C ARG A 243 7.53 -0.81 -29.64
N LEU A 244 7.67 0.11 -30.59
CA LEU A 244 8.11 1.49 -30.32
C LEU A 244 7.18 2.20 -29.35
N LYS A 245 5.85 2.09 -29.54
CA LYS A 245 4.86 2.69 -28.62
C LYS A 245 4.94 2.11 -27.21
N LEU A 246 5.18 0.80 -27.09
CA LEU A 246 5.34 0.15 -25.79
C LEU A 246 6.60 0.66 -25.07
N GLU A 247 7.70 0.82 -25.80
CA GLU A 247 8.96 1.36 -25.28
C GLU A 247 8.82 2.84 -24.88
N GLU A 248 8.10 3.63 -25.68
CA GLU A 248 7.78 5.03 -25.38
C GLU A 248 6.96 5.17 -24.09
N LEU A 249 5.91 4.36 -23.92
CA LEU A 249 5.12 4.33 -22.68
C LEU A 249 5.96 3.90 -21.47
N ARG A 250 6.86 2.95 -21.65
CA ARG A 250 7.79 2.53 -20.60
C ARG A 250 8.72 3.67 -20.19
N LEU A 251 9.32 4.36 -21.17
CA LEU A 251 10.18 5.52 -20.94
C LEU A 251 9.42 6.67 -20.26
N GLU A 252 8.19 6.93 -20.67
CA GLU A 252 7.36 7.97 -20.05
C GLU A 252 7.03 7.64 -18.58
N HIS A 253 6.74 6.37 -18.27
CA HIS A 253 6.54 5.92 -16.91
C HIS A 253 7.83 6.03 -16.06
N ASP A 254 8.97 5.63 -16.61
CA ASP A 254 10.28 5.76 -15.95
C ASP A 254 10.64 7.24 -15.71
N PHE A 255 10.39 8.10 -16.70
CA PHE A 255 10.58 9.54 -16.58
C PHE A 255 9.69 10.14 -15.49
N LYS A 256 8.41 9.77 -15.46
CA LYS A 256 7.47 10.21 -14.42
C LYS A 256 7.94 9.79 -13.02
N ARG A 257 8.31 8.52 -12.84
CA ARG A 257 8.88 8.04 -11.57
C ARG A 257 10.13 8.81 -11.15
N TRP A 258 11.02 9.09 -12.10
CA TRP A 258 12.21 9.89 -11.85
C TRP A 258 11.87 11.32 -11.41
N THR A 259 10.93 11.98 -12.09
CA THR A 259 10.48 13.34 -11.70
C THR A 259 9.82 13.38 -10.33
N GLU A 260 9.02 12.37 -9.99
CA GLU A 260 8.39 12.27 -8.67
C GLU A 260 9.43 12.01 -7.58
N MET A 261 10.46 11.20 -7.86
CA MET A 261 11.59 10.98 -6.97
C MET A 261 12.36 12.28 -6.71
N GLN A 262 12.65 13.06 -7.75
CA GLN A 262 13.29 14.37 -7.64
C GLN A 262 12.45 15.35 -6.83
N ALA A 263 11.12 15.39 -7.04
CA ALA A 263 10.23 16.21 -6.24
C ALA A 263 10.21 15.81 -4.75
N ARG A 264 10.27 14.51 -4.44
CA ARG A 264 10.38 14.01 -3.05
C ARG A 264 11.73 14.34 -2.41
N GLU A 265 12.81 14.33 -3.18
CA GLU A 265 14.14 14.72 -2.71
C GLU A 265 14.18 16.23 -2.42
N ALA A 266 13.75 17.07 -3.36
CA ALA A 266 13.68 18.52 -3.16
C ALA A 266 12.79 18.92 -1.97
N ASN A 267 11.67 18.21 -1.74
CA ASN A 267 10.84 18.44 -0.56
C ASN A 267 11.50 18.02 0.76
N ARG A 268 12.36 16.99 0.75
CA ARG A 268 13.15 16.61 1.93
C ARG A 268 14.22 17.66 2.20
N ASP A 269 14.95 18.07 1.18
CA ASP A 269 15.98 19.12 1.29
C ASP A 269 15.38 20.43 1.82
N ALA A 270 14.21 20.85 1.31
CA ALA A 270 13.53 22.05 1.80
C ALA A 270 13.09 21.93 3.27
N LYS A 271 12.67 20.74 3.72
CA LYS A 271 12.33 20.47 5.13
C LYS A 271 13.57 20.51 6.03
N ASP A 272 14.68 19.93 5.56
CA ASP A 272 15.94 19.90 6.27
C ASP A 272 16.55 21.32 6.37
N GLU A 273 16.52 22.10 5.29
CA GLU A 273 16.90 23.51 5.31
C GLU A 273 16.06 24.33 6.29
N HIS A 274 14.74 24.16 6.27
CA HIS A 274 13.87 24.81 7.24
C HIS A 274 14.19 24.39 8.68
N SER A 275 14.48 23.11 8.91
CA SER A 275 14.91 22.59 10.22
C SER A 275 16.19 23.28 10.69
N LEU A 276 17.20 23.36 9.83
CA LEU A 276 18.48 24.01 10.12
C LEU A 276 18.31 25.50 10.44
N VAL A 277 17.49 26.22 9.68
CA VAL A 277 17.18 27.63 9.95
C VAL A 277 16.51 27.82 11.31
N MET A 278 15.61 26.91 11.69
CA MET A 278 14.94 26.97 12.99
C MET A 278 15.90 26.62 14.13
N GLU A 279 16.82 25.68 13.92
CA GLU A 279 17.85 25.32 14.89
C GLU A 279 18.87 26.45 15.07
N GLU A 280 19.29 27.11 13.99
CA GLU A 280 20.14 28.31 14.04
C GLU A 280 19.49 29.43 14.84
N LYS A 281 18.19 29.71 14.62
CA LYS A 281 17.44 30.68 15.43
C LYS A 281 17.39 30.28 16.90
N ARG A 282 17.27 28.98 17.20
CA ARG A 282 17.26 28.47 18.58
C ARG A 282 18.62 28.71 19.24
N LEU A 283 19.71 28.39 18.55
CA LEU A 283 21.07 28.62 19.02
C LEU A 283 21.34 30.12 19.27
N ALA A 284 20.92 31.00 18.36
CA ALA A 284 21.07 32.44 18.53
C ALA A 284 20.31 33.00 19.75
N LEU A 285 19.13 32.44 20.06
CA LEU A 285 18.39 32.79 21.27
C LEU A 285 19.09 32.29 22.55
N ASP A 286 19.62 31.07 22.52
CA ASP A 286 20.36 30.49 23.65
C ASP A 286 21.66 31.27 23.94
N GLU A 287 22.36 31.72 22.89
CA GLU A 287 23.54 32.59 23.01
C GLU A 287 23.19 33.95 23.65
N ARG A 288 22.10 34.59 23.21
CA ARG A 288 21.61 35.84 23.83
C ARG A 288 21.26 35.64 25.30
N LYS A 289 20.60 34.54 25.64
CA LYS A 289 20.22 34.21 27.02
C LYS A 289 21.45 33.99 27.90
N CYS A 290 22.46 33.28 27.41
CA CYS A 290 23.74 33.13 28.12
C CYS A 290 24.50 34.47 28.28
N GLY A 291 24.39 35.37 27.30
CA GLY A 291 24.93 36.73 27.41
C GLY A 291 24.31 37.52 28.57
N LEU A 292 22.97 37.51 28.66
CA LEU A 292 22.23 38.17 29.74
C LEU A 292 22.61 37.63 31.12
N ASP A 293 22.73 36.30 31.28
CA ASP A 293 23.13 35.70 32.56
C ASP A 293 24.54 36.15 33.01
N LYS A 294 25.48 36.27 32.07
CA LYS A 294 26.83 36.81 32.36
C LYS A 294 26.76 38.28 32.81
N ASP A 295 25.91 39.08 32.19
CA ASP A 295 25.74 40.50 32.54
C ASP A 295 25.05 40.69 33.89
N ASP A 296 24.02 39.90 34.18
CA ASP A 296 23.37 39.87 35.49
C ASP A 296 24.36 39.47 36.60
N ARG A 297 25.18 38.45 36.35
CA ARG A 297 26.26 38.05 37.26
C ARG A 297 27.28 39.17 37.47
N ARG A 298 27.68 39.89 36.42
CA ARG A 298 28.57 41.06 36.53
C ARG A 298 27.94 42.18 37.35
N MET A 299 26.66 42.46 37.14
CA MET A 299 25.92 43.48 37.90
C MET A 299 25.78 43.09 39.38
N ALA A 300 25.50 41.83 39.68
CA ALA A 300 25.46 41.31 41.05
C ALA A 300 26.83 41.47 41.76
N MET A 301 27.93 41.16 41.08
CA MET A 301 29.29 41.34 41.61
C MET A 301 29.60 42.82 41.88
N LYS A 302 29.24 43.73 40.97
CA LYS A 302 29.40 45.18 41.18
C LYS A 302 28.61 45.67 42.38
N LYS A 303 27.34 45.26 42.52
CA LYS A 303 26.50 45.60 43.69
C LYS A 303 27.13 45.12 44.99
N ARG A 304 27.64 43.88 45.01
CA ARG A 304 28.34 43.31 46.18
C ARG A 304 29.59 44.10 46.53
N GLN A 305 30.38 44.52 45.54
CA GLN A 305 31.58 45.33 45.77
C GLN A 305 31.24 46.70 46.38
N ILE A 306 30.18 47.35 45.88
CA ILE A 306 29.70 48.62 46.44
C ILE A 306 29.29 48.43 47.92
N LEU A 307 28.55 47.37 48.23
CA LEU A 307 28.13 47.07 49.60
C LEU A 307 29.33 46.84 50.53
N ILE A 308 30.33 46.08 50.08
CA ILE A 308 31.58 45.86 50.82
C ILE A 308 32.27 47.20 51.10
N ASN A 309 32.41 48.07 50.10
CA ASN A 309 33.06 49.36 50.27
C ASN A 309 32.31 50.26 51.28
N VAL A 310 30.97 50.26 51.26
CA VAL A 310 30.15 51.00 52.23
C VAL A 310 30.34 50.46 53.65
N LEU A 311 30.33 49.13 53.82
CA LEU A 311 30.54 48.49 55.12
C LEU A 311 31.94 48.77 55.67
N SER A 312 32.97 48.73 54.82
CA SER A 312 34.34 49.08 55.21
C SER A 312 34.44 50.54 55.66
N ALA A 313 33.83 51.48 54.93
CA ALA A 313 33.82 52.89 55.31
C ALA A 313 33.08 53.16 56.63
N LEU A 314 31.98 52.44 56.88
CA LEU A 314 31.28 52.50 58.17
C LEU A 314 32.12 51.93 59.31
N ALA A 315 32.83 50.81 59.08
CA ALA A 315 33.71 50.20 60.06
C ALA A 315 34.91 51.12 60.40
N GLU A 316 35.44 51.85 59.42
CA GLU A 316 36.48 52.86 59.67
C GLU A 316 35.98 54.04 60.51
N LYS A 317 34.72 54.46 60.34
CA LYS A 317 34.12 55.54 61.14
C LYS A 317 33.74 55.15 62.57
N LEU A 318 33.72 53.85 62.88
CA LEU A 318 33.42 53.31 64.21
C LEU A 318 34.68 53.04 65.05
N LYS A 319 35.88 53.24 64.48
CA LYS A 319 37.15 53.24 65.21
C LYS A 319 37.54 54.65 65.60
#